data_AF-A0A3B0TG86-F1
#
_entry.id   AF-A0A3B0TG86-F1
#
_cell.length_a   1.000
_cell.length_b   1.000
_cell.length_c   1.000
_cell.angle_alpha   90.00
_cell.angle_beta   90.00
_cell.angle_gamma   90.00
#
_symmetry.space_group_name_H-M   'P 1'
#
loop_
_entity.id
_entity.type
_entity.pdbx_description
1 polymer ?
#
loop_
_entity_poly.entity_id
_entity_poly.type
_entity_poly.pdbx_seq_one_letter_code
_entity_poly.pdbx_strand_id
1 'polypeptide(L)'
;GYLNWTYESYFYGRDINKIKPKEARALIGNYQKLGLLKDDKAMILGIVKTNNFYQWNKKTNEMTKIKMDDTFLKETISYYQSADYLFHNNLMKIN
;
A
#
# COMPACT_ATOMS: atom_id res chain seq x y z
N GLY A 1 13.37 9.90 12.18
CA GLY A 1 14.10 9.41 11.00
C GLY A 1 15.59 9.51 11.23
N TYR A 2 16.38 8.81 10.43
CA TYR A 2 17.84 8.70 10.61
C TYR A 2 18.60 10.02 10.65
N LEU A 3 18.10 11.06 9.97
CA LEU A 3 18.75 12.38 9.92
C LEU A 3 18.31 13.32 11.07
N ASN A 4 17.51 12.83 12.02
CA ASN A 4 16.96 13.60 13.15
C ASN A 4 16.20 14.88 12.74
N TRP A 5 15.70 14.97 11.51
CA TRP A 5 14.88 16.09 11.06
C TRP A 5 13.43 15.93 11.50
N THR A 6 12.82 17.05 11.89
CA THR A 6 11.39 17.17 12.09
C THR A 6 10.79 17.87 10.88
N TYR A 7 9.74 17.28 10.32
CA TYR A 7 9.02 17.84 9.19
C TYR A 7 7.59 17.34 9.24
N GLU A 8 6.63 18.20 8.89
CA GLU A 8 5.30 17.75 8.53
C GLU A 8 5.36 17.12 7.14
N SER A 9 4.59 16.07 6.88
CA SER A 9 4.50 15.51 5.53
C SER A 9 3.18 14.83 5.29
N TYR A 10 2.75 14.87 4.04
CA TYR A 10 1.64 14.06 3.51
C TYR A 10 2.15 12.76 2.88
N PHE A 11 3.32 12.28 3.30
CA PHE A 11 3.90 11.06 2.75
C PHE A 11 3.10 9.83 3.19
N TYR A 12 2.92 8.93 2.23
CA TYR A 12 2.29 7.63 2.48
C TYR A 12 3.25 6.68 3.20
N GLY A 13 4.56 6.90 3.03
CA GLY A 13 5.61 6.21 3.76
C GLY A 13 5.61 6.56 5.25
N ARG A 14 6.01 5.60 6.08
CA ARG A 14 6.19 5.81 7.53
C ARG A 14 7.64 5.55 7.92
N ASP A 15 8.10 6.21 8.98
CA ASP A 15 9.42 5.95 9.56
C ASP A 15 9.48 4.52 10.11
N ILE A 16 10.27 3.65 9.47
CA ILE A 16 10.38 2.23 9.81
C ILE A 16 10.85 2.00 11.26
N ASN A 17 11.57 2.96 11.84
CA ASN A 17 12.04 2.87 13.22
C ASN A 17 10.93 3.16 14.24
N LYS A 18 9.80 3.71 13.81
CA LYS A 18 8.69 4.15 14.67
C LYS A 18 7.40 3.34 14.49
N ILE A 19 7.28 2.55 13.41
CA ILE A 19 6.07 1.74 13.17
C ILE A 19 6.04 0.49 14.03
N LYS A 20 4.84 0.10 14.47
CA LYS A 20 4.63 -1.25 15.03
C LYS A 20 4.53 -2.27 13.90
N PRO A 21 4.92 -3.54 14.11
CA PRO A 21 4.83 -4.57 13.07
C PRO A 21 3.44 -4.68 12.40
N LYS A 22 2.37 -4.55 13.18
CA LYS A 22 0.97 -4.55 12.69
C LYS A 22 0.58 -3.39 11.78
N GLU A 23 1.41 -2.35 11.74
CA GLU A 23 1.20 -1.17 10.88
C GLU A 23 2.08 -1.23 9.62
N ALA A 24 2.95 -2.24 9.53
CA ALA A 24 3.83 -2.44 8.41
C ALA A 24 3.02 -2.83 7.17
N ARG A 25 3.34 -2.18 6.06
CA ARG A 25 2.77 -2.46 4.75
C ARG A 25 3.77 -2.06 3.67
N ALA A 26 3.65 -2.66 2.50
CA ALA A 26 4.32 -2.22 1.30
C ALA A 26 3.27 -1.86 0.23
N LEU A 27 3.39 -0.64 -0.28
CA LEU A 27 2.67 -0.18 -1.47
C LEU A 27 3.60 -0.37 -2.66
N ILE A 28 3.15 -1.12 -3.67
CA ILE A 28 3.93 -1.53 -4.83
C ILE A 28 3.21 -1.02 -6.08
N GLY A 29 3.91 -0.43 -7.02
CA GLY A 29 3.28 0.08 -8.24
C GLY A 29 4.22 -0.01 -9.43
N ASN A 30 3.67 -0.41 -10.57
CA ASN A 30 4.30 -0.26 -11.87
C ASN A 30 3.26 0.29 -12.87
N TYR A 31 3.63 0.39 -14.15
CA TYR A 31 2.78 0.98 -15.18
C TYR A 31 1.43 0.25 -15.42
N GLN A 32 1.25 -0.99 -14.95
CA GLN A 32 0.02 -1.77 -15.16
C GLN A 32 -0.65 -2.25 -13.88
N LYS A 33 0.11 -2.40 -12.79
CA LYS A 33 -0.34 -3.07 -11.58
C LYS A 33 0.01 -2.27 -10.35
N LEU A 34 -0.92 -2.24 -9.42
CA LEU A 34 -0.79 -1.64 -8.10
C LEU A 34 -1.01 -2.73 -7.07
N GLY A 35 -0.28 -2.71 -5.96
CA GLY A 35 -0.35 -3.78 -4.97
C GLY A 35 -0.13 -3.33 -3.54
N LEU A 36 -0.92 -3.89 -2.64
CA LEU A 36 -0.77 -3.74 -1.20
C LEU A 36 -0.37 -5.09 -0.61
N LEU A 37 0.81 -5.14 -0.01
CA LEU A 37 1.22 -6.20 0.89
C LEU A 37 1.10 -5.70 2.32
N LYS A 38 0.28 -6.36 3.12
CA LYS A 38 0.07 -6.03 4.53
C LYS A 38 -0.14 -7.32 5.30
N ASP A 39 0.55 -7.47 6.43
CA ASP A 39 0.67 -8.73 7.15
C ASP A 39 1.17 -9.86 6.22
N ASP A 40 0.35 -10.87 5.99
CA ASP A 40 0.57 -12.02 5.13
C ASP A 40 -0.36 -12.04 3.92
N LYS A 41 -0.97 -10.89 3.60
CA LYS A 41 -1.95 -10.72 2.53
C LYS A 41 -1.43 -9.78 1.44
N ALA A 42 -1.55 -10.21 0.19
CA ALA A 42 -1.14 -9.44 -0.98
C ALA A 42 -2.33 -9.24 -1.94
N MET A 43 -2.75 -7.99 -2.12
CA MET A 43 -3.71 -7.60 -3.15
C MET A 43 -2.96 -7.02 -4.34
N ILE A 44 -3.31 -7.45 -5.54
CA ILE A 44 -2.80 -6.91 -6.80
C ILE A 44 -3.98 -6.44 -7.63
N LEU A 45 -4.07 -5.13 -7.83
CA LEU A 45 -4.98 -4.48 -8.75
C LEU A 45 -4.34 -4.49 -10.15
N GLY A 46 -5.06 -5.02 -11.12
CA GLY A 46 -4.65 -5.02 -12.53
C GLY A 46 -5.58 -4.19 -13.41
N ILE A 47 -5.19 -4.03 -14.67
CA ILE A 47 -6.00 -3.35 -15.69
C ILE A 47 -7.27 -4.20 -15.97
N VAL A 48 -8.40 -3.55 -16.25
CA VAL A 48 -9.70 -4.19 -16.53
C VAL A 48 -10.22 -5.10 -15.40
N LYS A 49 -10.28 -4.58 -14.17
CA LYS A 49 -10.86 -5.26 -13.00
C LYS A 49 -10.24 -6.65 -12.70
N THR A 50 -9.00 -6.90 -13.13
CA THR A 50 -8.26 -8.14 -12.86
C THR A 50 -7.62 -8.14 -11.47
N ASN A 51 -8.45 -7.99 -10.44
CA ASN A 51 -7.99 -7.97 -9.06
C ASN A 51 -7.67 -9.39 -8.60
N ASN A 52 -6.48 -9.59 -8.04
CA ASN A 52 -6.06 -10.87 -7.50
C ASN A 52 -5.64 -10.73 -6.05
N PHE A 53 -6.06 -11.68 -5.23
CA PHE A 53 -5.77 -11.69 -3.80
C PHE A 53 -5.05 -12.96 -3.42
N TYR A 54 -3.97 -12.81 -2.64
CA TYR A 54 -3.05 -13.87 -2.32
C TYR A 54 -2.74 -13.92 -0.82
N GLN A 55 -2.57 -15.14 -0.33
CA GLN A 55 -1.86 -15.43 0.90
C GLN A 55 -0.37 -15.51 0.58
N TRP A 56 0.44 -14.70 1.26
CA TRP A 56 1.89 -14.68 1.14
C TRP A 56 2.53 -15.47 2.27
N ASN A 57 3.39 -16.43 1.93
CA ASN A 57 4.23 -17.12 2.90
C ASN A 57 5.60 -16.43 2.97
N LYS A 58 5.87 -15.72 4.07
CA LYS A 58 7.13 -14.99 4.27
C LYS A 58 8.39 -15.88 4.31
N LYS A 59 8.25 -17.17 4.64
CA LYS A 59 9.40 -18.10 4.72
C LYS A 59 9.78 -18.65 3.35
N THR A 60 8.79 -18.99 2.52
CA THR A 60 9.01 -19.59 1.19
C THR A 60 8.91 -18.59 0.05
N ASN A 61 8.42 -17.38 0.32
CA ASN A 61 8.04 -16.34 -0.65
C ASN A 61 6.97 -16.76 -1.66
N GLU A 62 6.26 -17.84 -1.39
CA GLU A 62 5.16 -18.30 -2.25
C GLU A 62 3.91 -17.43 -2.03
N MET A 63 3.13 -17.30 -3.10
CA MET A 63 1.84 -16.64 -3.09
C MET A 63 0.75 -17.59 -3.57
N THR A 64 -0.21 -17.92 -2.70
CA THR A 64 -1.34 -18.78 -3.03
C THR A 64 -2.58 -17.92 -3.21
N LYS A 65 -3.28 -18.07 -4.34
CA LYS A 65 -4.50 -17.31 -4.60
C LYS A 65 -5.60 -17.70 -3.61
N ILE A 66 -6.25 -16.71 -3.02
CA ILE A 66 -7.33 -16.89 -2.04
C ILE A 66 -8.60 -16.15 -2.48
N LYS A 67 -9.71 -16.42 -1.80
CA LYS A 67 -10.99 -15.74 -2.05
C LYS A 67 -10.86 -14.25 -1.74
N MET A 68 -11.39 -13.42 -2.63
CA MET A 68 -11.41 -11.96 -2.50
C MET A 68 -11.98 -11.51 -1.14
N ASP A 69 -11.34 -10.52 -0.54
CA ASP A 69 -11.82 -9.79 0.63
C ASP A 69 -12.12 -8.36 0.19
N ASP A 70 -13.41 -8.01 0.14
CA ASP A 70 -13.85 -6.69 -0.33
C ASP A 70 -13.38 -5.54 0.56
N THR A 71 -13.13 -5.81 1.85
CA THR A 71 -12.61 -4.79 2.77
C THR A 71 -11.16 -4.50 2.43
N PHE A 72 -10.34 -5.54 2.26
CA PHE A 72 -8.94 -5.41 1.87
C PHE A 72 -8.79 -4.82 0.46
N LEU A 73 -9.70 -5.17 -0.46
CA LEU A 73 -9.76 -4.58 -1.79
C LEU A 73 -10.02 -3.07 -1.72
N LYS A 74 -11.04 -2.65 -0.95
CA LYS A 74 -11.36 -1.22 -0.76
C LYS A 74 -10.22 -0.47 -0.08
N GLU A 75 -9.57 -1.06 0.92
CA GLU A 75 -8.37 -0.49 1.55
C GLU A 75 -7.24 -0.32 0.53
N THR A 76 -7.00 -1.32 -0.32
CA THR A 76 -5.97 -1.24 -1.36
C THR A 76 -6.27 -0.11 -2.35
N ILE A 77 -7.51 -0.03 -2.84
CA ILE A 77 -7.94 1.01 -3.78
C ILE A 77 -7.83 2.40 -3.14
N SER A 78 -8.20 2.54 -1.86
CA SER A 78 -8.22 3.84 -1.20
C SER A 78 -6.82 4.45 -1.08
N TYR A 79 -5.77 3.64 -0.86
CA TYR A 79 -4.39 4.14 -0.86
C TYR A 79 -4.02 4.82 -2.18
N TYR A 80 -4.35 4.21 -3.31
CA TYR A 80 -3.97 4.76 -4.62
C TYR A 80 -4.90 5.90 -5.07
N GLN A 81 -6.21 5.77 -4.85
CA GLN A 81 -7.16 6.82 -5.21
C GLN A 81 -6.98 8.09 -4.39
N SER A 82 -6.68 7.95 -3.09
CA SER A 82 -6.39 9.13 -2.26
C SER A 82 -5.10 9.80 -2.70
N ALA A 83 -4.06 9.04 -3.06
CA ALA A 83 -2.80 9.61 -3.53
C ALA A 83 -2.99 10.39 -4.84
N ASP A 84 -3.72 9.79 -5.79
CA ASP A 84 -4.11 10.42 -7.05
C ASP A 84 -4.92 11.71 -6.82
N TYR A 85 -5.94 11.64 -5.96
CA TYR A 85 -6.80 12.77 -5.64
C TYR A 85 -6.01 13.91 -5.00
N LEU A 86 -5.21 13.63 -3.96
CA LEU A 86 -4.44 14.64 -3.25
C LEU A 86 -3.41 15.31 -4.18
N PHE A 87 -2.79 14.53 -5.07
CA PHE A 87 -1.85 15.06 -6.05
C PHE A 87 -2.53 16.00 -7.04
N HIS A 88 -3.60 15.56 -7.71
CA HIS A 88 -4.31 16.34 -8.73
C HIS A 88 -4.97 17.61 -8.17
N ASN A 89 -5.36 17.59 -6.90
CA ASN A 89 -5.99 18.74 -6.24
C ASN A 89 -4.99 19.65 -5.49
N ASN A 90 -3.68 19.47 -5.70
CA ASN A 90 -2.63 20.25 -5.02
C ASN A 90 -2.65 20.17 -3.48
N LEU A 91 -3.25 19.12 -2.91
CA LEU A 91 -3.41 18.92 -1.47
C LEU A 91 -2.20 18.23 -0.81
N MET A 92 -1.19 17.84 -1.60
CA MET A 92 0.07 17.27 -1.11
C MET A 92 1.11 18.33 -0.70
N LYS A 93 0.74 19.63 -0.72
CA LYS A 93 1.62 20.74 -0.39
C LYS A 93 1.48 21.11 1.08
N ILE A 94 2.61 21.36 1.74
CA ILE A 94 2.65 21.94 3.08
C ILE A 94 2.64 23.45 2.89
N ASN A 95 1.69 24.14 3.53
CA ASN A 95 1.60 25.60 3.51
C ASN A 95 2.52 26.23 4.55
#